data_AF-A0A2U2N6L7-F1
#
_entry.id   AF-A0A2U2N6L7-F1
#
_cell.length_a   1.000
_cell.length_b   1.000
_cell.length_c   1.000
_cell.angle_alpha   90.00
_cell.angle_beta   90.00
_cell.angle_gamma   90.00
#
_symmetry.space_group_name_H-M   'P 1'
#
loop_
_entity.id
_entity.type
_entity.pdbx_description
1 polymer ?
#
loop_
_entity_poly.entity_id
_entity_poly.type
_entity_poly.pdbx_seq_one_letter_code
_entity_poly.pdbx_strand_id
1 'polypeptide(L)'
;MQSDTADEAHGSHWHGGDVPRAHGTPAARDGHDMSEALQALASLDTDRSKLASSYDRTRPTTVIWVAMVYGLLTLTYWMIPQAYLNRFHLPWNPAWIVFALLAVSVLLACVAMTLTAHAQGIAVRWMPPAPVTADRRYRIVLAAHFAVNFIPPILALVVGYVTDAWWSALAVAAFGAAINGLATYWELDAMVRTLKRRTIPQQDTEAPHGIG
;
A
#
# COMPACT_ATOMS: atom_id res chain seq x y z
N MET A 1 55.45 33.62 22.57
CA MET A 1 56.40 32.53 22.29
C MET A 1 56.13 32.08 20.87
N GLN A 2 57.13 32.28 20.02
CA GLN A 2 57.10 32.25 18.56
C GLN A 2 58.15 31.23 18.12
N SER A 3 57.79 30.32 17.21
CA SER A 3 58.65 29.43 16.39
C SER A 3 57.69 28.66 15.46
N ASP A 4 57.52 28.96 14.17
CA ASP A 4 58.44 28.92 13.01
C ASP A 4 59.25 27.63 12.88
N THR A 5 58.89 26.82 11.86
CA THR A 5 59.71 26.15 10.81
C THR A 5 58.77 25.23 10.01
N ALA A 6 58.45 25.52 8.73
CA ALA A 6 59.22 25.23 7.50
C ALA A 6 59.28 23.71 7.21
N ASP A 7 58.66 23.19 6.14
CA ASP A 7 58.98 23.28 4.70
C ASP A 7 59.68 21.98 4.26
N GLU A 8 59.05 21.18 3.39
CA GLU A 8 59.77 20.30 2.46
C GLU A 8 58.82 19.76 1.37
N ALA A 9 58.87 20.45 0.24
CA ALA A 9 58.47 19.93 -1.05
C ALA A 9 59.52 18.93 -1.54
N HIS A 10 59.08 17.72 -1.91
CA HIS A 10 59.83 16.86 -2.81
C HIS A 10 58.98 16.56 -4.04
N GLY A 11 59.29 17.26 -5.12
CA GLY A 11 58.93 16.82 -6.47
C GLY A 11 59.85 15.68 -6.90
N SER A 12 59.27 14.68 -7.55
CA SER A 12 60.01 13.78 -8.44
C SER A 12 59.26 13.63 -9.76
N HIS A 13 60.02 13.87 -10.80
CA HIS A 13 59.68 13.98 -12.21
C HIS A 13 59.45 12.61 -12.88
N TRP A 14 58.47 12.58 -13.81
CA TRP A 14 58.32 11.76 -15.04
C TRP A 14 58.38 10.21 -15.02
N HIS A 15 57.25 9.60 -15.36
CA HIS A 15 57.07 8.68 -16.50
C HIS A 15 55.56 8.69 -16.82
N GLY A 16 55.09 9.11 -18.00
CA GLY A 16 55.48 8.56 -19.29
C GLY A 16 54.85 7.18 -19.47
N GLY A 17 53.53 7.09 -19.32
CA GLY A 17 52.75 5.87 -19.55
C GLY A 17 51.54 6.24 -20.39
N ASP A 18 51.59 5.86 -21.66
CA ASP A 18 50.56 6.07 -22.67
C ASP A 18 49.19 5.65 -22.15
N VAL A 19 48.28 6.62 -22.01
CA VAL A 19 46.85 6.35 -21.94
C VAL A 19 46.48 5.85 -23.34
N PRO A 20 46.04 4.59 -23.51
CA PRO A 20 45.46 4.21 -24.79
C PRO A 20 44.22 5.07 -24.97
N ARG A 21 44.28 6.02 -25.91
CA ARG A 21 43.07 6.59 -26.51
C ARG A 21 42.33 5.42 -27.14
N ALA A 22 41.46 4.80 -26.36
CA ALA A 22 40.40 3.98 -26.89
C ALA A 22 39.46 4.95 -27.64
N HIS A 23 39.76 5.17 -28.91
CA HIS A 23 38.77 5.55 -29.90
C HIS A 23 37.79 4.38 -30.06
N GLY A 24 36.96 4.18 -29.04
CA GLY A 24 35.68 3.50 -29.14
C GLY A 24 34.63 4.59 -29.18
N THR A 25 33.95 4.74 -30.30
CA THR A 25 32.80 5.63 -30.47
C THR A 25 31.78 5.41 -29.34
N PRO A 26 31.41 6.43 -28.54
CA PRO A 26 30.45 6.30 -27.43
C PRO A 26 29.05 5.81 -27.87
N ALA A 27 28.68 6.13 -29.12
CA ALA A 27 27.34 5.90 -29.64
C ALA A 27 26.88 4.43 -29.70
N ALA A 28 27.81 3.46 -29.80
CA ALA A 28 27.45 2.05 -29.89
C ALA A 28 27.21 1.39 -28.52
N ARG A 29 27.86 1.89 -27.45
CA ARG A 29 27.68 1.41 -26.08
C ARG A 29 26.41 2.00 -25.47
N ASP A 30 26.17 3.28 -25.72
CA ASP A 30 24.94 3.98 -25.32
C ASP A 30 23.69 3.38 -25.99
N GLY A 31 23.81 2.91 -27.25
CA GLY A 31 22.69 2.27 -27.97
C GLY A 31 22.31 0.89 -27.43
N HIS A 32 23.30 0.09 -26.99
CA HIS A 32 23.05 -1.22 -26.38
C HIS A 32 22.47 -1.06 -24.97
N ASP A 33 23.05 -0.17 -24.16
CA ASP A 33 22.58 0.13 -22.80
C ASP A 33 21.16 0.76 -22.82
N MET A 34 20.85 1.59 -23.84
CA MET A 34 19.51 2.14 -24.06
C MET A 34 18.50 1.06 -24.47
N SER A 35 18.89 0.14 -25.36
CA SER A 35 18.03 -0.98 -25.76
C SER A 35 17.74 -1.92 -24.58
N GLU A 36 18.73 -2.22 -23.74
CA GLU A 36 18.55 -3.00 -22.52
C GLU A 36 17.67 -2.27 -21.50
N ALA A 37 17.88 -0.95 -21.32
CA ALA A 37 17.05 -0.13 -20.45
C ALA A 37 15.58 -0.08 -20.92
N LEU A 38 15.34 0.05 -22.23
CA LEU A 38 14.00 0.00 -22.81
C LEU A 38 13.36 -1.38 -22.65
N GLN A 39 14.12 -2.46 -22.80
CA GLN A 39 13.64 -3.82 -22.59
C GLN A 39 13.32 -4.09 -21.11
N ALA A 40 14.13 -3.56 -20.19
CA ALA A 40 13.87 -3.62 -18.75
C ALA A 40 12.64 -2.79 -18.34
N LEU A 41 12.42 -1.63 -18.97
CA LEU A 41 11.21 -0.84 -18.76
C LEU A 41 9.96 -1.55 -19.32
N ALA A 42 10.07 -2.20 -20.47
CA ALA A 42 8.98 -2.95 -21.08
C ALA A 42 8.59 -4.19 -20.25
N SER A 43 9.56 -4.92 -19.68
CA SER A 43 9.28 -6.03 -18.77
C SER A 43 8.64 -5.55 -17.46
N LEU A 44 9.10 -4.41 -16.93
CA LEU A 44 8.51 -3.78 -15.74
C LEU A 44 7.05 -3.33 -15.98
N ASP A 45 6.75 -2.74 -17.13
CA ASP A 45 5.38 -2.35 -17.52
C ASP A 45 4.48 -3.60 -17.66
N THR A 46 5.02 -4.69 -18.22
CA THR A 46 4.33 -5.98 -18.32
C THR A 46 3.98 -6.53 -16.95
N ASP A 47 4.92 -6.54 -16.02
CA ASP A 47 4.69 -7.06 -14.66
C ASP A 47 3.72 -6.17 -13.86
N ARG A 48 3.80 -4.85 -14.01
CA ARG A 48 2.82 -3.92 -13.42
C ARG A 48 1.42 -4.15 -13.96
N SER A 49 1.28 -4.43 -15.25
CA SER A 49 -0.03 -4.72 -15.86
C SER A 49 -0.64 -6.03 -15.35
N LYS A 50 0.17 -7.08 -15.14
CA LYS A 50 -0.25 -8.34 -14.51
C LYS A 50 -0.66 -8.11 -13.05
N LEU A 51 0.07 -7.28 -12.32
CA LEU A 51 -0.25 -6.95 -10.95
C LEU A 51 -1.58 -6.18 -10.87
N ALA A 52 -1.75 -5.18 -11.74
CA ALA A 52 -2.97 -4.39 -11.82
C ALA A 52 -4.20 -5.26 -12.12
N SER A 53 -4.10 -6.20 -13.07
CA SER A 53 -5.21 -7.11 -13.40
C SER A 53 -5.53 -8.09 -12.27
N SER A 54 -4.52 -8.55 -11.51
CA SER A 54 -4.72 -9.37 -10.32
C SER A 54 -5.47 -8.62 -9.21
N TYR A 55 -5.08 -7.35 -8.93
CA TYR A 55 -5.82 -6.49 -8.01
C TYR A 55 -7.24 -6.20 -8.49
N ASP A 56 -7.42 -5.95 -9.80
CA ASP A 56 -8.74 -5.72 -10.42
C ASP A 56 -9.68 -6.91 -10.16
N ARG A 57 -9.18 -8.13 -10.39
CA ARG A 57 -9.92 -9.38 -10.21
C ARG A 57 -10.25 -9.68 -8.74
N THR A 58 -9.32 -9.41 -7.82
CA THR A 58 -9.48 -9.74 -6.39
C THR A 58 -10.15 -8.64 -5.57
N ARG A 59 -10.33 -7.45 -6.16
CA ARG A 59 -10.94 -6.28 -5.53
C ARG A 59 -12.30 -6.52 -4.88
N PRO A 60 -13.33 -7.06 -5.56
CA PRO A 60 -14.64 -7.24 -4.93
C PRO A 60 -14.57 -8.18 -3.73
N THR A 61 -13.82 -9.28 -3.85
CA THR A 61 -13.59 -10.24 -2.76
C THR A 61 -12.88 -9.61 -1.57
N THR A 62 -11.84 -8.82 -1.83
CA THR A 62 -11.07 -8.13 -0.77
C THR A 62 -11.95 -7.11 -0.03
N VAL A 63 -12.74 -6.33 -0.77
CA VAL A 63 -13.67 -5.34 -0.19
C VAL A 63 -14.71 -6.02 0.70
N ILE A 64 -15.28 -7.14 0.26
CA ILE A 64 -16.26 -7.91 1.05
C ILE A 64 -15.63 -8.43 2.34
N TRP A 65 -14.42 -9.00 2.26
CA TRP A 65 -13.70 -9.50 3.44
C TRP A 65 -13.40 -8.40 4.45
N VAL A 66 -12.87 -7.27 3.99
CA VAL A 66 -12.56 -6.14 4.88
C VAL A 66 -13.85 -5.58 5.50
N ALA A 67 -14.93 -5.45 4.72
CA ALA A 67 -16.22 -5.02 5.24
C ALA A 67 -16.76 -5.97 6.32
N MET A 68 -16.66 -7.29 6.14
CA MET A 68 -17.06 -8.26 7.15
C MET A 68 -16.22 -8.15 8.43
N VAL A 69 -14.88 -8.09 8.31
CA VAL A 69 -13.97 -7.96 9.46
C VAL A 69 -14.25 -6.69 10.25
N TYR A 70 -14.37 -5.55 9.57
CA TYR A 70 -14.64 -4.28 10.25
C TYR A 70 -16.06 -4.16 10.78
N GLY A 71 -17.05 -4.78 10.13
CA GLY A 71 -18.40 -4.90 10.69
C GLY A 71 -18.38 -5.65 12.02
N LEU A 72 -17.67 -6.77 12.08
CA LEU A 72 -17.51 -7.55 13.31
C LEU A 72 -16.71 -6.81 14.38
N LEU A 73 -15.64 -6.12 14.00
CA LEU A 73 -14.84 -5.29 14.91
C LEU A 73 -15.69 -4.17 15.51
N THR A 74 -16.48 -3.48 14.68
CA THR A 74 -17.35 -2.38 15.13
C THR A 74 -18.46 -2.89 16.06
N LEU A 75 -19.03 -4.06 15.77
CA LEU A 75 -19.94 -4.77 16.68
C LEU A 75 -19.27 -5.10 18.03
N THR A 76 -18.03 -5.58 17.99
CA THR A 76 -17.25 -5.89 19.20
C THR A 76 -17.08 -4.64 20.06
N TYR A 77 -16.77 -3.50 19.45
CA TYR A 77 -16.64 -2.21 20.15
C TYR A 77 -17.97 -1.74 20.75
N TRP A 78 -19.08 -1.90 20.03
CA TRP A 78 -20.41 -1.64 20.59
C TRP A 78 -20.74 -2.51 21.80
N MET A 79 -20.23 -3.74 21.83
CA MET A 79 -20.52 -4.69 22.90
C MET A 79 -19.70 -4.45 24.18
N ILE A 80 -18.57 -3.72 24.10
CA ILE A 80 -17.71 -3.42 25.26
C ILE A 80 -18.49 -2.73 26.40
N PRO A 81 -19.21 -1.61 26.17
CA PRO A 81 -19.98 -0.97 27.23
C PRO A 81 -21.15 -1.83 27.72
N GLN A 82 -21.78 -2.60 26.84
CA GLN A 82 -22.89 -3.49 27.24
C GLN A 82 -22.41 -4.57 28.23
N ALA A 83 -21.23 -5.13 27.96
CA ALA A 83 -20.59 -6.11 28.82
C ALA A 83 -20.11 -5.47 30.14
N TYR A 84 -19.46 -4.32 30.07
CA TYR A 84 -18.96 -3.60 31.25
C TYR A 84 -20.08 -3.19 32.22
N LEU A 85 -21.22 -2.74 31.67
CA LEU A 85 -22.40 -2.34 32.45
C LEU A 85 -23.32 -3.52 32.81
N ASN A 86 -22.95 -4.76 32.46
CA ASN A 86 -23.72 -5.99 32.65
C ASN A 86 -25.19 -5.89 32.16
N ARG A 87 -25.43 -5.20 31.04
CA ARG A 87 -26.79 -5.01 30.48
C ARG A 87 -27.40 -6.28 29.90
N PHE A 88 -26.61 -7.34 29.73
CA PHE A 88 -27.10 -8.65 29.29
C PHE A 88 -27.73 -9.49 30.41
N HIS A 89 -27.64 -9.03 31.67
CA HIS A 89 -28.18 -9.73 32.84
C HIS A 89 -27.70 -11.19 32.95
N LEU A 90 -26.46 -11.45 32.56
CA LEU A 90 -25.86 -12.78 32.63
C LEU A 90 -25.33 -13.04 34.04
N PRO A 91 -25.44 -14.29 34.54
CA PRO A 91 -24.93 -14.65 35.87
C PRO A 91 -23.41 -14.74 35.93
N TRP A 92 -22.71 -14.58 34.80
CA TRP A 92 -21.27 -14.66 34.63
C TRP A 92 -20.77 -13.43 33.85
N ASN A 93 -19.47 -13.15 33.91
CA ASN A 93 -18.87 -11.94 33.32
C ASN A 93 -18.97 -11.96 31.77
N PRO A 94 -19.79 -11.09 31.14
CA PRO A 94 -19.98 -11.08 29.69
C PRO A 94 -18.73 -10.66 28.89
N ALA A 95 -17.66 -10.20 29.55
CA ALA A 95 -16.39 -9.83 28.90
C ALA A 95 -15.79 -10.96 28.05
N TRP A 96 -16.04 -12.23 28.39
CA TRP A 96 -15.58 -13.37 27.59
C TRP A 96 -16.16 -13.37 26.17
N ILE A 97 -17.39 -12.89 25.99
CA ILE A 97 -18.01 -12.77 24.65
C ILE A 97 -17.25 -11.72 23.84
N VAL A 98 -16.87 -10.60 24.46
CA VAL A 98 -16.08 -9.54 23.81
C VAL A 98 -14.71 -10.07 23.39
N PHE A 99 -14.01 -10.79 24.28
CA PHE A 99 -12.72 -11.39 23.95
C PHE A 99 -12.82 -12.43 22.83
N ALA A 100 -13.87 -13.26 22.83
CA ALA A 100 -14.13 -14.22 21.77
C ALA A 100 -14.37 -13.52 20.42
N LEU A 101 -15.22 -12.49 20.37
CA LEU A 101 -15.45 -11.73 19.14
C LEU A 101 -14.20 -11.01 18.63
N LEU A 102 -13.37 -10.49 19.54
CA LEU A 102 -12.10 -9.87 19.18
C LEU A 102 -11.14 -10.91 18.57
N ALA A 103 -11.02 -12.08 19.20
CA ALA A 103 -10.19 -13.18 18.70
C ALA A 103 -10.66 -13.65 17.31
N VAL A 104 -11.97 -13.81 17.12
CA VAL A 104 -12.56 -14.16 15.82
C VAL A 104 -12.29 -13.08 14.77
N SER A 105 -12.39 -11.79 15.14
CA SER A 105 -12.07 -10.67 14.24
C SER A 105 -10.61 -10.71 13.78
N VAL A 106 -9.67 -10.96 14.70
CA VAL A 106 -8.24 -11.10 14.39
C VAL A 106 -7.99 -12.31 13.49
N LEU A 107 -8.60 -13.45 13.80
CA LEU A 107 -8.48 -14.67 12.98
C LEU A 107 -9.01 -14.44 11.56
N LEU A 108 -10.17 -13.80 11.42
CA LEU A 108 -10.73 -13.44 10.11
C LEU A 108 -9.81 -12.49 9.35
N ALA A 109 -9.21 -11.51 10.01
CA ALA A 109 -8.23 -10.61 9.39
C ALA A 109 -7.00 -11.38 8.89
N CYS A 110 -6.46 -12.29 9.70
CA CYS A 110 -5.33 -13.14 9.31
C CYS A 110 -5.68 -14.02 8.10
N VAL A 111 -6.85 -14.66 8.10
CA VAL A 111 -7.34 -15.48 6.98
C VAL A 111 -7.52 -14.63 5.72
N ALA A 112 -8.11 -13.44 5.83
CA ALA A 112 -8.27 -12.53 4.70
C ALA A 112 -6.91 -12.11 4.10
N MET A 113 -5.91 -11.86 4.94
CA MET A 113 -4.56 -11.52 4.50
C MET A 113 -3.87 -12.68 3.80
N THR A 114 -3.96 -13.91 4.34
CA THR A 114 -3.34 -15.08 3.73
C THR A 114 -4.01 -15.46 2.41
N LEU A 115 -5.34 -15.40 2.32
CA LEU A 115 -6.08 -15.65 1.08
C LEU A 115 -5.76 -14.60 0.01
N THR A 116 -5.72 -13.32 0.38
CA THR A 116 -5.38 -12.22 -0.54
C THR A 116 -3.95 -12.37 -1.05
N ALA A 117 -2.99 -12.69 -0.18
CA ALA A 117 -1.60 -12.92 -0.57
C ALA A 117 -1.45 -14.13 -1.50
N HIS A 118 -2.11 -15.25 -1.17
CA HIS A 118 -2.12 -16.45 -2.01
C HIS A 118 -2.72 -16.18 -3.39
N ALA A 119 -3.86 -15.47 -3.45
CA ALA A 119 -4.51 -15.13 -4.71
C ALA A 119 -3.69 -14.18 -5.60
N GLN A 120 -2.83 -13.37 -4.99
CA GLN A 120 -1.95 -12.43 -5.68
C GLN A 120 -0.61 -13.07 -6.10
N GLY A 121 -0.28 -14.28 -5.60
CA GLY A 121 0.97 -14.97 -5.90
C GLY A 121 2.21 -14.28 -5.31
N ILE A 122 2.02 -13.44 -4.28
CA ILE A 122 3.05 -12.62 -3.67
C ILE A 122 3.04 -12.91 -2.16
N ALA A 123 4.22 -12.92 -1.55
CA ALA A 123 4.34 -12.99 -0.08
C ALA A 123 3.49 -11.89 0.56
N VAL A 124 2.96 -12.13 1.77
CA VAL A 124 2.19 -11.14 2.55
C VAL A 124 3.02 -9.86 2.66
N ARG A 125 2.74 -8.88 1.80
CA ARG A 125 3.43 -7.60 1.77
C ARG A 125 2.48 -6.56 2.32
N TRP A 126 2.87 -6.01 3.46
CA TRP A 126 2.16 -4.94 4.15
C TRP A 126 2.29 -3.59 3.46
N MET A 127 3.16 -3.48 2.45
CA MET A 127 3.44 -2.23 1.76
C MET A 127 3.19 -2.35 0.26
N PRO A 128 2.48 -1.38 -0.35
CA PRO A 128 2.26 -1.34 -1.79
C PRO A 128 3.58 -1.23 -2.57
N PRO A 129 3.58 -1.56 -3.87
CA PRO A 129 4.75 -1.36 -4.73
C PRO A 129 5.25 0.09 -4.67
N ALA A 130 6.57 0.29 -4.71
CA ALA A 130 7.22 1.62 -4.69
C ALA A 130 6.59 2.69 -5.63
N PRO A 131 6.18 2.40 -6.88
CA PRO A 131 5.54 3.41 -7.73
C PRO A 131 4.18 3.89 -7.20
N VAL A 132 3.50 3.05 -6.42
CA VAL A 132 2.20 3.38 -5.80
C VAL A 132 2.40 4.27 -4.59
N THR A 133 3.41 4.02 -3.76
CA THR A 133 3.70 4.83 -2.57
C THR A 133 4.24 6.22 -2.91
N ALA A 134 4.82 6.40 -4.10
CA ALA A 134 5.25 7.70 -4.62
C ALA A 134 4.09 8.59 -5.08
N ASP A 135 2.92 8.03 -5.41
CA ASP A 135 1.78 8.80 -5.90
C ASP A 135 1.09 9.58 -4.75
N ARG A 136 0.98 10.90 -4.92
CA ARG A 136 0.36 11.79 -3.94
C ARG A 136 -1.11 11.45 -3.71
N ARG A 137 -1.84 11.06 -4.76
CA ARG A 137 -3.27 10.72 -4.63
C ARG A 137 -3.45 9.44 -3.82
N TYR A 138 -2.65 8.41 -4.09
CA TYR A 138 -2.63 7.20 -3.28
C TYR A 138 -2.32 7.48 -1.80
N ARG A 139 -1.32 8.32 -1.49
CA ARG A 139 -0.99 8.69 -0.10
C ARG A 139 -2.13 9.38 0.65
N ILE A 140 -2.89 10.25 -0.03
CA ILE A 140 -4.07 10.91 0.56
C ILE A 140 -5.15 9.87 0.88
N VAL A 141 -5.42 8.95 -0.05
CA VAL A 141 -6.40 7.87 0.16
C VAL A 141 -5.97 6.96 1.30
N LEU A 142 -4.70 6.58 1.37
CA LEU A 142 -4.17 5.76 2.46
C LEU A 142 -4.29 6.45 3.81
N ALA A 143 -3.99 7.76 3.89
CA ALA A 143 -4.17 8.54 5.11
C ALA A 143 -5.64 8.65 5.52
N ALA A 144 -6.54 8.84 4.56
CA ALA A 144 -7.98 8.85 4.81
C ALA A 144 -8.48 7.48 5.30
N HIS A 145 -8.00 6.38 4.71
CA HIS A 145 -8.32 5.03 5.13
C HIS A 145 -7.83 4.77 6.56
N PHE A 146 -6.61 5.20 6.90
CA PHE A 146 -6.10 5.10 8.27
C PHE A 146 -7.01 5.83 9.27
N ALA A 147 -7.46 7.04 8.97
CA ALA A 147 -8.40 7.77 9.84
C ALA A 147 -9.75 7.03 9.97
N VAL A 148 -10.26 6.50 8.85
CA VAL A 148 -11.49 5.71 8.80
C VAL A 148 -11.44 4.45 9.67
N ASN A 149 -10.27 3.85 9.89
CA ASN A 149 -10.17 2.65 10.73
C ASN A 149 -10.59 2.91 12.20
N PHE A 150 -10.50 4.16 12.68
CA PHE A 150 -10.78 4.50 14.08
C PHE A 150 -12.17 5.09 14.29
N ILE A 151 -12.75 5.75 13.28
CA ILE A 151 -14.02 6.48 13.44
C ILE A 151 -15.19 5.53 13.78
N PRO A 152 -15.46 4.45 13.02
CA PRO A 152 -16.57 3.55 13.33
C PRO A 152 -16.44 2.84 14.68
N PRO A 153 -15.28 2.28 15.08
CA PRO A 153 -15.13 1.69 16.42
C PRO A 153 -15.36 2.68 17.57
N ILE A 154 -14.85 3.91 17.47
CA ILE A 154 -15.10 4.95 18.49
C ILE A 154 -16.58 5.31 18.54
N LEU A 155 -17.22 5.51 17.38
CA LEU A 155 -18.66 5.78 17.32
C LEU A 155 -19.46 4.63 17.94
N ALA A 156 -19.09 3.39 17.65
CA ALA A 156 -19.75 2.21 18.20
C ALA A 156 -19.62 2.11 19.73
N LEU A 157 -18.46 2.45 20.30
CA LEU A 157 -18.30 2.58 21.75
C LEU A 157 -19.25 3.61 22.34
N VAL A 158 -19.33 4.80 21.73
CA VAL A 158 -20.22 5.87 22.21
C VAL A 158 -21.68 5.44 22.13
N VAL A 159 -22.09 4.87 21.00
CA VAL A 159 -23.45 4.35 20.81
C VAL A 159 -23.75 3.26 21.84
N GLY A 160 -22.89 2.25 21.99
CA GLY A 160 -23.08 1.19 22.98
C GLY A 160 -23.12 1.69 24.42
N TYR A 161 -22.40 2.78 24.73
CA TYR A 161 -22.47 3.40 26.05
C TYR A 161 -23.83 4.09 26.28
N VAL A 162 -24.30 4.87 25.30
CA VAL A 162 -25.49 5.72 25.42
C VAL A 162 -26.80 4.94 25.23
N THR A 163 -26.82 3.87 24.43
CA THR A 163 -28.02 3.07 24.17
C THR A 163 -27.81 1.58 24.47
N ASP A 164 -28.88 0.92 24.91
CA ASP A 164 -29.02 -0.51 25.10
C ASP A 164 -29.78 -1.19 23.94
N ALA A 165 -30.22 -0.41 22.95
CA ALA A 165 -31.06 -0.91 21.88
C ALA A 165 -30.29 -1.85 20.94
N TRP A 166 -30.75 -3.09 20.82
CA TRP A 166 -30.10 -4.12 20.01
C TRP A 166 -29.96 -3.76 18.52
N TRP A 167 -30.90 -2.97 17.97
CA TRP A 167 -30.83 -2.54 16.57
C TRP A 167 -29.68 -1.57 16.30
N SER A 168 -29.22 -0.84 17.33
CA SER A 168 -28.06 0.05 17.20
C SER A 168 -26.77 -0.72 16.93
N ALA A 169 -26.67 -1.97 17.43
CA ALA A 169 -25.56 -2.88 17.15
C ALA A 169 -25.48 -3.21 15.65
N LEU A 170 -26.63 -3.48 15.02
CA LEU A 170 -26.71 -3.72 13.57
C LEU A 170 -26.34 -2.46 12.78
N ALA A 171 -26.84 -1.29 13.20
CA ALA A 171 -26.58 -0.03 12.53
C ALA A 171 -25.08 0.32 12.54
N VAL A 172 -24.40 0.22 13.69
CA VAL A 172 -22.97 0.54 13.77
C VAL A 172 -22.10 -0.51 13.07
N ALA A 173 -22.47 -1.80 13.13
CA ALA A 173 -21.78 -2.84 12.39
C ALA A 173 -21.88 -2.63 10.88
N ALA A 174 -23.08 -2.33 10.37
CA ALA A 174 -23.30 -2.03 8.95
C ALA A 174 -22.55 -0.77 8.52
N PHE A 175 -22.54 0.27 9.36
CA PHE A 175 -21.80 1.51 9.11
C PHE A 175 -20.29 1.27 9.05
N GLY A 176 -19.73 0.53 10.02
CA GLY A 176 -18.31 0.17 10.05
C GLY A 176 -17.90 -0.68 8.84
N ALA A 177 -18.73 -1.64 8.45
CA ALA A 177 -18.54 -2.46 7.26
C ALA A 177 -18.55 -1.62 5.97
N ALA A 178 -19.54 -0.74 5.82
CA ALA A 178 -19.72 0.08 4.63
C ALA A 178 -18.56 1.08 4.43
N ILE A 179 -18.15 1.80 5.48
CA ILE A 179 -17.08 2.79 5.37
C ILE A 179 -15.73 2.12 5.09
N ASN A 180 -15.38 1.04 5.82
CA ASN A 180 -14.11 0.36 5.58
C ASN A 180 -14.09 -0.38 4.23
N GLY A 181 -15.22 -0.95 3.80
CA GLY A 181 -15.37 -1.51 2.47
C GLY A 181 -15.15 -0.45 1.37
N LEU A 182 -15.76 0.73 1.52
CA LEU A 182 -15.61 1.84 0.58
C LEU A 182 -14.17 2.39 0.55
N ALA A 183 -13.55 2.58 1.72
CA ALA A 183 -12.17 3.04 1.82
C ALA A 183 -11.19 2.05 1.17
N THR A 184 -11.40 0.74 1.41
CA THR A 184 -10.64 -0.33 0.73
C THR A 184 -10.85 -0.30 -0.78
N TYR A 185 -12.08 -0.10 -1.23
CA TYR A 185 -12.38 0.00 -2.66
C TYR A 185 -11.61 1.17 -3.30
N TRP A 186 -11.63 2.36 -2.68
CA TRP A 186 -10.91 3.53 -3.18
C TRP A 186 -9.39 3.34 -3.17
N GLU A 187 -8.86 2.69 -2.13
CA GLU A 187 -7.45 2.38 -2.05
C GLU A 187 -7.02 1.46 -3.19
N LEU A 188 -7.71 0.34 -3.38
CA LEU A 188 -7.44 -0.60 -4.48
C LEU A 188 -7.61 0.05 -5.85
N ASP A 189 -8.62 0.90 -6.02
CA ASP A 189 -8.83 1.64 -7.27
C ASP A 189 -7.69 2.63 -7.56
N ALA A 190 -7.19 3.34 -6.53
CA ALA A 190 -6.00 4.17 -6.64
C ALA A 190 -4.75 3.33 -6.98
N MET A 191 -4.57 2.17 -6.36
CA MET A 191 -3.45 1.26 -6.70
C MET A 191 -3.51 0.82 -8.16
N VAL A 192 -4.68 0.34 -8.63
CA VAL A 192 -4.86 -0.13 -10.02
C VAL A 192 -4.60 0.99 -11.00
N ARG A 193 -5.11 2.21 -10.73
CA ARG A 193 -4.84 3.38 -11.60
C ARG A 193 -3.36 3.71 -11.67
N THR A 194 -2.65 3.69 -10.55
CA THR A 194 -1.22 4.02 -10.52
C THR A 194 -0.37 2.93 -11.19
N LEU A 195 -0.72 1.65 -11.01
CA LEU A 195 -0.05 0.53 -11.68
C LEU A 195 -0.28 0.50 -13.19
N LYS A 196 -1.43 0.97 -13.68
CA LYS A 196 -1.74 1.07 -15.12
C LYS A 196 -1.05 2.26 -15.81
N ARG A 197 -0.41 3.19 -15.09
CA ARG A 197 0.34 4.28 -15.71
C ARG A 197 1.62 3.72 -16.34
N ARG A 198 1.73 3.82 -17.67
CA ARG A 198 2.94 3.42 -18.41
C ARG A 198 4.14 4.27 -18.02
N THR A 199 5.31 3.63 -17.98
CA THR A 199 6.58 4.33 -17.72
C THR A 199 7.19 4.88 -19.01
N ILE A 200 6.85 4.29 -20.16
CA ILE A 200 7.33 4.72 -21.48
C ILE A 200 6.32 5.71 -22.08
N PRO A 201 6.73 6.95 -22.44
CA PRO A 201 5.90 7.85 -23.24
C PRO A 201 5.53 7.15 -24.54
N GLN A 202 4.27 7.25 -24.98
CA GLN A 202 3.91 6.82 -26.31
C GLN A 202 4.74 7.64 -27.28
N GLN A 203 5.68 7.02 -28.00
CA GLN A 203 6.17 7.61 -29.23
C GLN A 203 4.96 7.59 -30.16
N ASP A 204 4.24 8.69 -30.19
CA ASP A 204 3.37 8.99 -31.31
C ASP A 204 4.31 9.09 -32.51
N THR A 205 4.38 8.02 -33.27
CA THR A 205 5.01 8.00 -34.59
C THR A 205 4.14 8.84 -35.52
N GLU A 206 4.05 10.14 -35.26
CA GLU A 206 3.64 11.11 -36.27
C GLU A 206 4.80 11.16 -37.26
N ALA A 207 4.62 10.44 -38.35
CA ALA A 207 5.47 10.50 -39.52
C ALA A 207 5.71 11.96 -39.90
N PRO A 208 6.96 12.39 -40.13
CA PRO A 208 7.22 13.71 -40.70
C PRO A 208 6.74 13.71 -42.15
N HIS A 209 5.46 14.01 -42.36
CA HIS A 209 4.96 14.45 -43.65
C HIS A 209 5.42 15.89 -43.87
N GLY A 210 6.62 16.00 -44.45
CA GLY A 210 7.21 17.28 -44.83
C GLY A 210 8.20 17.09 -45.97
N ILE A 211 7.69 16.77 -47.16
CA ILE A 211 8.40 17.07 -48.41
C ILE A 211 7.48 18.01 -49.19
N GLY A 212 7.83 19.29 -49.15
CA GLY A 212 7.41 20.31 -50.11
C GLY A 212 8.61 20.71 -50.95
#